data_AF-A0A3M7RBX2-F1
#
_entry.id   AF-A0A3M7RBX2-F1
#
_cell.length_a   1.000
_cell.length_b   1.000
_cell.length_c   1.000
_cell.angle_alpha   90.00
_cell.angle_beta   90.00
_cell.angle_gamma   90.00
#
_symmetry.space_group_name_H-M   'P 1'
#
loop_
_entity.id
_entity.type
_entity.pdbx_description
1 polymer ?
#
loop_
_entity_poly.entity_id
_entity_poly.type
_entity_poly.pdbx_seq_one_letter_code
_entity_poly.pdbx_strand_id
1 'polypeptide(L)'
;MEPISDLKMQIKSRISEGIRKNGVRRVRISFPKEVENIIGSLSGPTMMYGLKCLVSIVGQKQKCYFCDEEGHNIAKCPIKETLCNKCHQKGHLTQKCSIAEKLKSLERKKIDYNDLFIDQEETQSIIGADQKDNYDNMMPKTP
;
A
#
# COMPACT_ATOMS: atom_id res chain seq x y z
N MET A 1 17.83 23.55 0.68
CA MET A 1 16.92 22.46 1.07
C MET A 1 16.46 22.79 2.47
N GLU A 2 15.24 23.31 2.61
CA GLU A 2 14.72 23.71 3.92
C GLU A 2 14.37 22.48 4.78
N PRO A 3 14.66 22.51 6.09
CA PRO A 3 14.49 21.36 6.95
C PRO A 3 12.99 21.10 7.22
N ILE A 4 12.62 19.83 7.19
CA ILE A 4 11.27 19.28 7.44
C ILE A 4 10.69 19.72 8.82
N SER A 5 11.50 20.32 9.69
CA SER A 5 11.10 20.90 10.98
C SER A 5 10.08 22.04 10.85
N ASP A 6 10.10 22.84 9.78
CA ASP A 6 9.22 24.01 9.64
C ASP A 6 7.79 23.65 9.23
N LEU A 7 7.57 22.44 8.68
CA LEU A 7 6.24 21.97 8.29
C LEU A 7 5.34 21.70 9.51
N LYS A 8 5.93 21.41 10.67
CA LYS A 8 5.19 21.28 11.95
C LYS A 8 4.57 22.61 12.40
N MET A 9 5.04 23.75 11.89
CA MET A 9 4.62 25.09 12.34
C MET A 9 3.39 25.64 11.60
N GLN A 10 2.93 24.99 10.52
CA GLN A 10 1.89 25.53 9.63
C GLN A 10 0.51 24.90 9.78
N ILE A 11 0.35 23.87 10.61
CA ILE A 11 -0.95 23.21 10.82
C ILE A 11 -1.57 23.70 12.13
N LYS A 12 -2.45 24.70 12.05
CA LYS A 12 -3.26 25.13 13.21
C LYS A 12 -4.51 24.26 13.28
N SER A 13 -4.70 23.51 14.36
CA SER A 13 -5.94 22.78 14.64
C SER A 13 -6.74 23.48 15.74
N ARG A 14 -8.05 23.61 15.54
CA ARG A 14 -9.00 24.09 16.54
C ARG A 14 -10.16 23.11 16.62
N ILE A 15 -10.38 22.55 17.81
CA ILE A 15 -11.57 21.73 18.07
C ILE A 15 -12.76 22.69 18.17
N SER A 16 -13.80 22.51 17.35
CA SER A 16 -15.03 23.28 17.51
C SER A 16 -15.86 22.65 18.64
N GLU A 17 -16.12 23.40 19.70
CA GLU A 17 -16.73 22.96 20.98
C GLU A 17 -18.25 22.64 20.91
N GLY A 18 -18.74 22.19 19.75
CA GLY A 18 -20.07 21.59 19.68
C GLY A 18 -20.00 20.13 20.12
N ILE A 19 -20.06 19.87 21.44
CA ILE A 19 -20.05 18.51 21.99
C ILE A 19 -21.33 17.79 21.54
N ARG A 20 -21.21 16.97 20.49
CA ARG A 20 -22.22 15.96 20.21
C ARG A 20 -22.03 14.83 21.22
N LYS A 21 -23.07 14.48 21.97
CA LYS A 21 -23.04 13.40 22.99
C LYS A 21 -22.77 12.00 22.40
N ASN A 22 -22.63 11.88 21.08
CA ASN A 22 -22.41 10.62 20.36
C ASN A 22 -20.92 10.26 20.17
N GLY A 23 -20.00 10.97 20.84
CA GLY A 23 -18.55 10.72 20.72
C GLY A 23 -17.91 11.25 19.43
N VAL A 24 -18.66 11.87 18.53
CA VAL A 24 -18.14 12.42 17.27
C VAL A 24 -17.64 13.85 17.47
N ARG A 25 -16.32 14.06 17.34
CA ARG A 25 -15.68 15.39 17.41
C ARG A 25 -15.43 15.95 16.01
N ARG A 26 -15.77 17.22 15.79
CA ARG A 26 -15.36 17.97 14.59
C ARG A 26 -14.19 18.87 14.93
N VAL A 27 -13.13 18.76 14.13
CA VAL A 27 -11.92 19.59 14.25
C VAL A 27 -11.78 20.39 12.97
N ARG A 28 -11.55 21.70 13.09
CA ARG A 28 -11.15 22.54 11.95
C ARG A 28 -9.64 22.61 11.95
N ILE A 29 -9.04 22.26 10.82
CA ILE A 29 -7.59 22.28 10.62
C ILE A 29 -7.32 23.23 9.45
N SER A 30 -6.39 24.17 9.65
CA SER A 30 -5.92 25.09 8.61
C SER A 30 -4.49 24.71 8.23
N PHE A 31 -4.22 24.63 6.92
CA PHE A 31 -2.93 24.24 6.35
C PHE A 31 -2.65 25.05 5.06
N PRO A 32 -1.38 25.20 4.64
CA PRO A 32 -1.00 25.88 3.40
C PRO A 32 -1.57 25.19 2.15
N LYS A 33 -1.78 25.93 1.06
CA LYS A 33 -2.31 25.35 -0.19
C LYS A 33 -1.36 24.31 -0.81
N GLU A 34 -0.04 24.46 -0.62
CA GLU A 34 0.94 23.53 -1.20
C GLU A 34 0.74 22.08 -0.72
N VAL A 35 0.17 21.87 0.47
CA VAL A 35 -0.06 20.54 1.04
C VAL A 35 -1.46 19.97 0.76
N GLU A 36 -2.30 20.64 -0.04
CA GLU A 36 -3.69 20.21 -0.30
C GLU A 36 -3.77 18.80 -0.91
N ASN A 37 -2.85 18.46 -1.83
CA ASN A 37 -2.76 17.12 -2.42
C ASN A 37 -2.40 16.05 -1.38
N ILE A 38 -1.48 16.38 -0.46
CA ILE A 38 -1.07 15.50 0.64
C ILE A 38 -2.26 15.31 1.57
N ILE A 39 -2.96 16.38 1.93
CA ILE A 39 -4.14 16.34 2.80
C ILE A 39 -5.26 15.53 2.14
N GLY A 40 -5.52 15.69 0.85
CA GLY A 40 -6.50 14.91 0.10
C GLY A 40 -6.21 13.40 0.12
N SER A 41 -4.93 13.02 0.11
CA SER A 41 -4.52 11.62 0.23
C SER A 41 -4.79 11.00 1.61
N LEU A 42 -4.95 11.83 2.65
CA LEU A 42 -5.31 11.36 4.00
C LEU A 42 -6.77 10.91 4.11
N SER A 43 -7.61 11.21 3.11
CA SER A 43 -9.02 10.82 3.10
C SER A 43 -9.18 9.32 2.81
N GLY A 44 -9.76 8.62 3.78
CA GLY A 44 -10.00 7.18 3.73
C GLY A 44 -9.82 6.50 5.09
N PRO A 45 -9.93 5.15 5.11
CA PRO A 45 -9.65 4.35 6.28
C PRO A 45 -8.16 4.42 6.64
N THR A 46 -7.87 4.69 7.90
CA THR A 46 -6.51 4.81 8.41
C THR A 46 -6.42 4.30 9.85
N MET A 47 -5.20 4.14 10.35
CA MET A 47 -4.93 3.75 11.73
C MET A 47 -4.33 4.93 12.46
N MET A 48 -5.01 5.43 13.50
CA MET A 48 -4.52 6.51 14.35
C MET A 48 -4.41 5.98 15.78
N TYR A 49 -3.21 5.96 16.34
CA TYR A 49 -2.94 5.43 17.69
C TYR A 49 -3.46 4.00 17.91
N GLY A 50 -3.34 3.14 16.89
CA GLY A 50 -3.82 1.75 16.96
C GLY A 50 -5.34 1.59 16.84
N LEU A 51 -6.09 2.68 16.67
CA LEU A 51 -7.53 2.66 16.43
C LEU A 51 -7.82 2.81 14.94
N LYS A 52 -8.73 1.98 14.42
CA LYS A 52 -9.23 2.10 13.04
C LYS A 52 -10.13 3.33 12.96
N CYS A 53 -9.68 4.35 12.23
CA CYS A 53 -10.37 5.61 12.02
C CYS A 53 -10.74 5.79 10.56
N LEU A 54 -11.80 6.55 10.28
CA LEU A 54 -12.05 7.08 8.95
C LEU A 54 -11.83 8.59 8.98
N VAL A 55 -10.90 9.05 8.15
CA VAL A 55 -10.71 10.47 7.90
C VAL A 55 -11.56 10.83 6.70
N SER A 56 -12.48 11.78 6.87
CA SER A 56 -13.27 12.36 5.78
C SER A 56 -13.06 13.86 5.76
N ILE A 57 -12.71 14.37 4.59
CA ILE A 57 -12.52 15.80 4.37
C ILE A 57 -13.82 16.38 3.80
N VAL A 58 -14.27 17.49 4.36
CA VAL A 58 -15.50 18.16 3.91
C VAL A 58 -15.33 18.56 2.43
N GLY A 59 -16.22 18.06 1.57
CA GLY A 59 -16.17 18.31 0.11
C GLY A 59 -15.57 17.18 -0.72
N GLN A 60 -14.93 16.19 -0.10
CA GLN A 60 -14.45 14.99 -0.79
C GLN A 60 -15.47 13.84 -0.71
N LYS A 61 -15.50 12.99 -1.75
CA LYS A 61 -16.36 11.80 -1.78
C LYS A 61 -15.90 10.80 -0.72
N GLN A 62 -16.85 10.26 0.04
CA GLN A 62 -16.53 9.26 1.05
C GLN A 62 -16.19 7.93 0.37
N LYS A 63 -15.06 7.34 0.78
CA LYS A 63 -14.64 5.99 0.39
C LYS A 63 -15.32 4.95 1.28
N CYS A 64 -15.55 3.77 0.71
CA CYS A 64 -16.09 2.63 1.43
C CYS A 64 -15.09 2.13 2.47
N TYR A 65 -15.51 1.97 3.73
CA TYR A 65 -14.61 1.51 4.81
C TYR A 65 -14.12 0.06 4.65
N PHE A 66 -14.71 -0.68 3.72
CA PHE A 66 -14.39 -2.09 3.51
C PHE A 66 -13.36 -2.28 2.40
N CYS A 67 -13.51 -1.57 1.28
CA CYS A 67 -12.68 -1.77 0.09
C CYS A 67 -11.93 -0.52 -0.39
N ASP A 68 -12.09 0.62 0.29
CA ASP A 68 -11.47 1.92 -0.03
C ASP A 68 -11.89 2.55 -1.37
N GLU A 69 -12.90 2.01 -2.04
CA GLU A 69 -13.45 2.56 -3.28
C GLU A 69 -14.54 3.61 -3.02
N GLU A 70 -14.69 4.55 -3.95
CA GLU A 70 -15.73 5.59 -3.88
C GLU A 70 -17.08 5.10 -4.45
N GLY A 71 -18.15 5.85 -4.17
CA GLY A 71 -19.47 5.64 -4.78
C GLY A 71 -20.40 4.69 -4.04
N HIS A 72 -19.93 4.01 -2.98
CA HIS A 72 -20.77 3.16 -2.13
C HIS A 72 -20.31 3.18 -0.66
N ASN A 73 -21.19 2.76 0.26
CA ASN A 73 -20.87 2.58 1.67
C ASN A 73 -20.71 1.08 2.01
N ILE A 74 -20.32 0.76 3.26
CA ILE A 74 -20.12 -0.64 3.70
C ILE A 74 -21.35 -1.51 3.44
N ALA A 75 -22.55 -0.95 3.63
CA ALA A 75 -23.81 -1.68 3.44
C ALA A 75 -24.06 -2.08 1.98
N LYS A 76 -23.57 -1.28 1.02
CA LYS A 76 -23.69 -1.52 -0.42
C LYS A 76 -22.36 -1.94 -1.07
N CYS A 77 -21.41 -2.46 -0.28
CA CYS A 77 -20.10 -2.82 -0.80
C CYS A 77 -20.16 -4.13 -1.60
N PRO A 78 -19.82 -4.13 -2.90
CA PRO A 78 -19.90 -5.33 -3.74
C PRO A 78 -18.92 -6.42 -3.29
N ILE A 79 -17.78 -6.02 -2.72
CA ILE A 79 -16.72 -6.95 -2.29
C ILE A 79 -17.12 -7.73 -1.04
N LYS A 80 -18.05 -7.21 -0.24
CA LYS A 80 -18.49 -7.86 1.01
C LYS A 80 -19.12 -9.23 0.76
N GLU A 81 -19.87 -9.35 -0.33
CA GLU A 81 -20.54 -10.59 -0.72
C GLU A 81 -19.78 -11.39 -1.77
N THR A 82 -18.76 -10.78 -2.39
CA THR A 82 -17.90 -11.42 -3.38
C THR A 82 -17.14 -12.59 -2.76
N LEU A 83 -17.23 -13.75 -3.40
CA LEU A 83 -16.47 -14.95 -3.05
C LEU A 83 -15.09 -14.91 -3.69
N CYS A 84 -14.05 -15.23 -2.92
CA CYS A 84 -12.72 -15.41 -3.43
C CYS A 84 -12.62 -16.71 -4.24
N ASN A 85 -12.11 -16.65 -5.48
CA ASN A 85 -11.96 -17.84 -6.32
C ASN A 85 -10.86 -18.80 -5.84
N LYS A 86 -9.99 -18.37 -4.93
CA LYS A 86 -8.88 -19.19 -4.41
C LYS A 86 -9.23 -19.91 -3.12
N CYS A 87 -9.85 -19.21 -2.18
CA CYS A 87 -10.14 -19.76 -0.86
C CYS A 87 -11.64 -19.89 -0.56
N HIS A 88 -12.51 -19.50 -1.50
CA HIS A 88 -13.97 -19.60 -1.39
C HIS A 88 -14.58 -18.87 -0.17
N GLN A 89 -13.82 -17.94 0.42
CA GLN A 89 -14.29 -17.08 1.51
C GLN A 89 -14.75 -15.73 0.97
N LYS A 90 -15.72 -15.11 1.65
CA LYS A 90 -16.26 -13.80 1.30
C LYS A 90 -15.39 -12.66 1.84
N GLY A 91 -15.60 -11.47 1.31
CA GLY A 91 -15.09 -10.23 1.91
C GLY A 91 -13.68 -9.84 1.49
N HIS A 92 -13.18 -10.36 0.38
CA HIS A 92 -11.95 -9.86 -0.24
C HIS A 92 -11.91 -10.22 -1.72
N LEU A 93 -11.14 -9.46 -2.49
CA LEU A 93 -10.84 -9.79 -3.88
C LEU A 93 -9.81 -10.92 -3.94
N THR A 94 -9.89 -11.77 -4.96
CA THR A 94 -8.94 -12.87 -5.20
C THR A 94 -7.47 -12.43 -5.21
N GLN A 95 -7.19 -11.20 -5.63
CA GLN A 95 -5.85 -10.60 -5.62
C GLN A 95 -5.32 -10.32 -4.20
N LYS A 96 -6.21 -10.01 -3.25
CA LYS A 96 -5.89 -9.71 -1.83
C LYS A 96 -6.18 -10.90 -0.91
N CYS A 97 -6.17 -12.13 -1.45
CA CYS A 97 -6.44 -13.34 -0.67
C CYS A 97 -5.23 -13.70 0.21
N SER A 98 -5.38 -13.51 1.53
CA SER A 98 -4.31 -13.81 2.50
C SER A 98 -3.95 -15.30 2.54
N ILE A 99 -4.92 -16.19 2.29
CA ILE A 99 -4.67 -17.63 2.24
C ILE A 99 -3.82 -17.98 1.02
N ALA A 100 -4.16 -17.43 -0.15
CA ALA A 100 -3.36 -17.63 -1.35
C ALA A 100 -1.93 -17.06 -1.21
N GLU A 101 -1.79 -15.93 -0.53
CA GLU A 101 -0.48 -15.34 -0.25
C GLU A 101 0.36 -16.22 0.69
N LYS A 102 -0.26 -16.80 1.72
CA LYS A 102 0.38 -17.77 2.62
C LYS A 102 0.82 -19.03 1.88
N LEU A 103 -0.05 -19.60 1.04
CA LEU A 103 0.27 -20.80 0.24
C LEU A 103 1.47 -20.56 -0.69
N LYS A 104 1.45 -19.47 -1.45
CA LYS A 104 2.60 -19.06 -2.31
C LYS A 104 3.88 -18.89 -1.50
N SER A 105 3.78 -18.35 -0.30
CA SER A 105 4.94 -18.15 0.57
C SER A 105 5.48 -19.46 1.13
N LEU A 106 4.63 -20.46 1.35
CA LEU A 106 5.04 -21.81 1.74
C LEU A 106 5.67 -22.57 0.57
N GLU A 107 5.10 -22.45 -0.64
CA GLU A 107 5.65 -23.06 -1.86
C GLU A 107 7.05 -22.54 -2.17
N ARG A 108 7.25 -21.21 -2.13
CA ARG A 108 8.58 -20.60 -2.31
C ARG A 108 9.62 -21.10 -1.32
N LYS A 109 9.22 -21.43 -0.08
CA LYS A 109 10.13 -21.98 0.93
C LYS A 109 10.54 -23.43 0.66
N LYS A 110 9.81 -24.14 -0.21
CA LYS A 110 10.09 -25.53 -0.58
C LYS A 110 10.93 -25.66 -1.85
N ILE A 111 11.29 -24.55 -2.49
CA ILE A 111 12.17 -24.56 -3.65
C ILE A 111 13.58 -24.91 -3.15
N ASP A 112 14.10 -26.05 -3.57
CA ASP A 112 15.51 -26.39 -3.38
C ASP A 112 16.34 -25.59 -4.39
N TYR A 113 17.23 -24.74 -3.89
CA TYR A 113 18.11 -23.95 -4.74
C TYR A 113 19.16 -24.80 -5.46
N ASN A 114 19.40 -26.03 -4.99
CA ASN A 114 20.31 -26.95 -5.65
C ASN A 114 19.74 -27.51 -6.97
N ASP A 115 18.41 -27.54 -7.12
CA ASP A 115 17.75 -27.96 -8.37
C ASP A 115 17.68 -26.84 -9.42
N LEU A 116 18.14 -25.63 -9.07
CA LEU A 116 18.21 -24.47 -9.97
C LEU A 116 19.59 -24.29 -10.60
N PHE A 117 20.56 -25.15 -10.27
CA PHE A 117 21.85 -25.15 -10.97
C PHE A 117 21.62 -25.70 -12.39
N ILE A 118 21.58 -24.77 -13.35
CA ILE A 118 21.67 -25.10 -14.77
C ILE A 118 23.15 -25.33 -15.06
N ASP A 119 23.50 -26.55 -15.49
CA ASP A 119 24.86 -26.88 -15.89
C ASP A 119 25.32 -25.93 -17.01
N GLN A 120 26.53 -25.38 -16.87
CA GLN A 120 27.08 -24.35 -17.77
C GLN A 120 27.20 -24.81 -19.24
N GLU A 121 27.11 -26.10 -19.51
CA GLU A 121 27.22 -26.66 -20.87
C GLU A 121 26.01 -26.31 -21.77
N GLU A 122 24.82 -26.02 -21.22
CA GLU A 122 23.65 -25.59 -22.01
C GLU A 122 23.62 -24.08 -22.32
N THR A 123 24.47 -23.28 -21.66
CA THR A 123 24.51 -21.82 -21.91
C THR A 123 25.28 -21.46 -23.18
N GLN A 124 26.13 -22.36 -23.69
CA GLN A 124 26.92 -22.15 -24.91
C GLN A 124 26.13 -22.34 -26.21
N SER A 125 24.93 -22.91 -26.17
CA SER A 125 24.07 -23.11 -27.35
C SER A 125 23.01 -22.02 -27.54
N ILE A 126 22.83 -21.08 -26.60
CA ILE A 126 21.85 -19.98 -26.71
C ILE A 126 22.51 -18.64 -27.08
N ILE A 127 23.77 -18.39 -26.71
CA ILE A 127 24.51 -17.16 -27.05
C ILE A 127 25.28 -17.32 -28.38
N GLY A 128 24.64 -17.97 -29.34
CA GLY A 128 25.13 -18.16 -30.70
C GLY A 128 24.58 -17.14 -31.69
N ALA A 129 24.42 -15.87 -31.30
CA ALA A 129 24.23 -14.77 -32.25
C ALA A 129 24.55 -13.42 -31.59
N ASP A 130 25.51 -12.73 -32.19
CA ASP A 130 25.78 -11.30 -32.14
C ASP A 130 26.61 -10.69 -30.99
N GLN A 131 27.91 -10.58 -31.32
CA GLN A 131 28.78 -9.40 -31.23
C GLN A 131 29.30 -8.94 -29.85
N LYS A 132 30.65 -9.05 -29.79
CA LYS A 132 31.64 -8.29 -29.01
C LYS A 132 31.10 -6.99 -28.40
N ASP A 133 31.40 -6.77 -27.12
CA ASP A 133 32.23 -5.65 -26.64
C ASP A 133 32.53 -5.79 -25.13
N ASN A 134 33.75 -6.26 -24.86
CA ASN A 134 34.71 -5.80 -23.86
C ASN A 134 34.20 -4.89 -22.73
N TYR A 135 34.24 -5.36 -21.47
CA TYR A 135 34.64 -4.55 -20.30
C TYR A 135 35.29 -5.44 -19.23
N ASP A 136 36.61 -5.47 -19.30
CA ASP A 136 37.52 -5.94 -18.26
C ASP A 136 37.34 -5.19 -16.93
N ASN A 137 37.38 -5.95 -15.84
CA ASN A 137 37.95 -5.63 -14.52
C ASN A 137 37.48 -4.39 -13.75
N MET A 138 36.69 -4.60 -12.69
CA MET A 138 37.01 -4.01 -11.37
C MET A 138 36.20 -4.64 -10.23
N MET A 139 36.83 -5.49 -9.43
CA MET A 139 36.35 -5.77 -8.08
C MET A 139 36.75 -4.62 -7.15
N PRO A 140 35.89 -4.17 -6.22
CA PRO A 140 36.36 -3.45 -5.04
C PRO A 140 36.68 -4.47 -3.94
N LYS A 141 37.96 -4.69 -3.66
CA LYS A 141 38.38 -5.16 -2.32
C LYS A 141 38.37 -3.95 -1.40
N THR A 142 37.74 -4.07 -0.23
CA THR A 142 37.79 -3.05 0.81
C THR A 142 38.29 -3.64 2.13
N PRO A 143 38.87 -2.78 3.01
CA PRO A 143 39.90 -3.14 3.98
C PRO A 143 39.40 -3.85 5.23
#